data_AF-A0A7S1TY82-F1
#
_entry.id   AF-A0A7S1TY82-F1
#
_cell.length_a   1.000
_cell.length_b   1.000
_cell.length_c   1.000
_cell.angle_alpha   90.00
_cell.angle_beta   90.00
_cell.angle_gamma   90.00
#
_symmetry.space_group_name_H-M   'P 1'
#
loop_
_entity.id
_entity.type
_entity.pdbx_description
1 polymer ?
#
loop_
_entity_poly.entity_id
_entity_poly.type
_entity_poly.pdbx_seq_one_letter_code
_entity_poly.pdbx_strand_id
1 'polypeptide(L)'
;MFGRAPNDPHGMPMIWNSENGPAKPPGKAYPDIDHGVTQNPYERRFSPYDFNGGTVLAISPEGTNYAVIAGDTRLSSGYEILSRKQSKLYKVTSKCCLASAGCRTDVTQLQHMLDFKNKMYAHDCAKEMPTQSVAQMLSTTLYYKRFFPYYAFNVLAGVDEEGVGAVYSYDAIGSFERTQYSATG
;
A
#
# COMPACT_ATOMS: atom_id res chain seq x y z
N MET A 1 2.99 55.04 11.84
CA MET A 1 4.16 55.45 11.04
C MET A 1 5.10 54.25 10.93
N PHE A 2 5.11 53.55 9.80
CA PHE A 2 5.94 52.35 9.61
C PHE A 2 7.29 52.77 9.02
N GLY A 3 8.38 52.64 9.79
CA GLY A 3 9.74 52.86 9.30
C GLY A 3 10.38 51.56 8.85
N ARG A 4 10.96 51.52 7.63
CA ARG A 4 11.84 50.44 7.18
C ARG A 4 13.24 50.67 7.74
N ALA A 5 13.87 49.62 8.28
CA ALA A 5 15.31 49.63 8.58
C ALA A 5 16.12 49.61 7.27
N PRO A 6 17.32 50.22 7.21
CA PRO A 6 17.88 50.65 5.93
C PRO A 6 18.47 49.58 5.01
N ASN A 7 18.64 48.30 5.40
CA ASN A 7 19.45 47.34 4.63
C ASN A 7 18.94 45.88 4.65
N ASP A 8 17.70 45.61 4.22
CA ASP A 8 17.28 44.25 3.85
C ASP A 8 16.33 44.29 2.63
N PRO A 9 16.73 43.79 1.44
CA PRO A 9 15.89 43.82 0.25
C PRO A 9 14.74 42.79 0.24
N HIS A 10 14.66 41.84 1.18
CA HIS A 10 13.67 40.75 1.14
C HIS A 10 12.92 40.46 2.45
N GLY A 11 13.01 41.31 3.47
CA GLY A 11 12.34 41.10 4.76
C GLY A 11 10.80 41.15 4.70
N MET A 12 10.14 40.04 4.99
CA MET A 12 8.70 40.02 5.29
C MET A 12 8.38 40.85 6.55
N PRO A 13 7.21 41.51 6.63
CA PRO A 13 6.87 42.37 7.76
C PRO A 13 6.68 41.55 9.04
N MET A 14 7.42 41.93 10.09
CA MET A 14 7.32 41.35 11.42
C MET A 14 6.03 41.82 12.12
N ILE A 15 5.19 40.88 12.56
CA ILE A 15 4.04 41.17 13.42
C ILE A 15 4.56 41.29 14.86
N TRP A 16 4.38 42.46 15.47
CA TRP A 16 4.85 42.77 16.83
C TRP A 16 3.77 42.37 17.84
N ASN A 17 4.10 41.53 18.83
CA ASN A 17 3.21 41.19 19.95
C ASN A 17 3.74 41.88 21.23
N SER A 18 2.86 42.49 22.03
CA SER A 18 3.25 43.51 23.02
C SER A 18 3.91 43.00 24.30
N GLU A 19 4.08 41.69 24.47
CA GLU A 19 4.57 41.12 25.74
C GLU A 19 5.78 40.20 25.63
N ASN A 20 6.27 39.91 24.42
CA ASN A 20 7.53 39.21 24.21
C ASN A 20 8.12 39.66 22.87
N GLY A 21 9.44 39.92 22.85
CA GLY A 21 10.18 40.32 21.65
C GLY A 21 10.01 39.34 20.47
N PRO A 22 10.58 39.64 19.30
CA PRO A 22 10.31 38.91 18.06
C PRO A 22 10.49 37.40 18.23
N ALA A 23 9.40 36.65 18.10
CA ALA A 23 9.42 35.19 18.17
C ALA A 23 10.32 34.64 17.05
N LYS A 24 11.38 33.93 17.43
CA LYS A 24 12.29 33.30 16.47
C LYS A 24 11.56 32.21 15.69
N PRO A 25 11.75 32.10 14.36
CA PRO A 25 11.18 31.02 13.57
C PRO A 25 11.71 29.65 14.07
N PRO A 26 10.88 28.59 14.05
CA PRO A 26 11.31 27.26 14.47
C PRO A 26 12.41 26.78 13.52
N GLY A 27 13.62 26.56 14.05
CA GLY A 27 14.75 26.00 13.28
C GLY A 27 16.11 26.64 13.49
N LYS A 28 16.26 27.70 14.31
CA LYS A 28 17.58 28.29 14.61
C LYS A 28 17.84 28.45 16.11
N ALA A 29 17.76 27.34 16.85
CA ALA A 29 18.05 27.33 18.28
C ALA A 29 19.54 27.08 18.59
N TYR A 30 20.30 26.39 17.72
CA TYR A 30 21.70 26.06 17.98
C TYR A 30 22.51 26.10 16.67
N PRO A 31 23.49 27.02 16.53
CA PRO A 31 24.29 27.15 15.31
C PRO A 31 25.38 26.06 15.15
N ASP A 32 25.71 25.33 16.22
CA ASP A 32 26.83 24.39 16.25
C ASP A 32 26.42 22.90 16.12
N ILE A 33 25.13 22.63 15.92
CA ILE A 33 24.65 21.28 15.65
C ILE A 33 24.52 21.15 14.13
N ASP A 34 25.54 20.58 13.49
CA ASP A 34 25.40 20.07 12.13
C ASP A 34 24.40 18.90 12.18
N HIS A 35 23.16 19.19 11.79
CA HIS A 35 22.09 18.20 11.73
C HIS A 35 22.28 17.17 10.61
N GLY A 36 23.43 17.16 9.92
CA GLY A 36 23.71 16.21 8.85
C GLY A 36 22.68 16.28 7.73
N VAL A 37 21.97 17.42 7.61
CA VAL A 37 21.01 17.67 6.55
C VAL A 37 21.82 18.06 5.32
N THR A 38 22.45 17.07 4.71
CA THR A 38 22.76 17.15 3.30
C THR A 38 21.42 17.46 2.64
N GLN A 39 21.20 18.71 2.24
CA GLN A 39 20.02 19.09 1.46
C GLN A 39 20.19 18.41 0.10
N ASN A 40 19.80 17.14 0.04
CA ASN A 40 19.65 16.45 -1.22
C ASN A 40 18.78 17.35 -2.11
N PRO A 41 19.13 17.52 -3.39
CA PRO A 41 18.38 18.38 -4.29
C PRO A 41 16.89 18.00 -4.24
N TYR A 42 16.00 18.99 -4.06
CA TYR A 42 14.56 18.76 -4.11
C TYR A 42 14.19 18.18 -5.49
N GLU A 43 13.91 16.89 -5.56
CA GLU A 43 13.46 16.21 -6.77
C GLU A 43 12.04 16.70 -7.13
N ARG A 44 11.87 17.29 -8.32
CA ARG A 44 10.56 17.77 -8.82
C ARG A 44 9.87 16.79 -9.78
N ARG A 45 10.41 15.58 -9.93
CA ARG A 45 9.86 14.58 -10.84
C ARG A 45 8.64 13.92 -10.20
N PHE A 46 7.60 13.68 -10.99
CA PHE A 46 6.46 12.90 -10.56
C PHE A 46 6.82 11.40 -10.46
N SER A 47 6.56 10.81 -9.29
CA SER A 47 6.55 9.35 -9.10
C SER A 47 5.10 8.86 -9.05
N PRO A 48 4.70 7.88 -9.88
CA PRO A 48 3.35 7.36 -9.87
C PRO A 48 3.06 6.41 -8.70
N TYR A 49 4.09 5.90 -8.03
CA TYR A 49 3.96 4.94 -6.93
C TYR A 49 4.34 5.56 -5.59
N ASP A 50 3.65 5.10 -4.55
CA ASP A 50 3.99 5.32 -3.15
C ASP A 50 4.16 3.96 -2.45
N PHE A 51 5.07 3.88 -1.49
CA PHE A 51 5.25 2.67 -0.68
C PHE A 51 4.49 2.83 0.63
N ASN A 52 3.27 2.27 0.68
CA ASN A 52 2.44 2.36 1.88
C ASN A 52 2.67 1.23 2.88
N GLY A 53 3.66 0.37 2.59
CA GLY A 53 4.03 -0.79 3.37
C GLY A 53 2.86 -1.69 3.75
N GLY A 54 2.96 -2.24 4.94
CA GLY A 54 2.09 -3.29 5.43
C GLY A 54 2.75 -4.65 5.27
N THR A 55 2.19 -5.64 5.95
CA THR A 55 2.68 -7.01 5.89
C THR A 55 1.49 -7.94 5.94
N VAL A 56 1.48 -8.89 5.02
CA VAL A 56 0.44 -9.90 4.92
C VAL A 56 1.05 -11.28 4.91
N LEU A 57 0.32 -12.24 5.45
CA LEU A 57 0.73 -13.63 5.50
C LEU A 57 -0.46 -14.56 5.31
N ALA A 58 -0.20 -15.74 4.80
CA ALA A 58 -1.19 -16.81 4.75
C ALA A 58 -0.55 -18.16 5.09
N ILE A 59 -1.34 -19.05 5.69
CA ILE A 59 -0.94 -20.40 6.07
C ILE A 59 -2.09 -21.35 5.74
N SER A 60 -1.75 -22.46 5.10
CA SER A 60 -2.61 -23.59 4.83
C SER A 60 -1.79 -24.87 5.06
N PRO A 61 -1.88 -25.46 6.27
CA PRO A 61 -1.20 -26.72 6.54
C PRO A 61 -1.72 -27.83 5.61
N GLU A 62 -0.84 -28.75 5.23
CA GLU A 62 -1.17 -29.84 4.32
C GLU A 62 -2.30 -30.73 4.88
N GLY A 63 -3.26 -31.09 4.03
CA GLY A 63 -4.40 -31.93 4.41
C GLY A 63 -5.43 -31.27 5.32
N THR A 64 -5.34 -29.96 5.57
CA THR A 64 -6.34 -29.22 6.33
C THR A 64 -7.41 -28.61 5.42
N ASN A 65 -8.60 -28.39 5.99
CA ASN A 65 -9.77 -27.87 5.31
C ASN A 65 -9.98 -26.36 5.51
N TYR A 66 -8.91 -25.65 5.86
CA TYR A 66 -8.95 -24.21 6.11
C TYR A 66 -7.66 -23.56 5.62
N ALA A 67 -7.75 -22.27 5.31
CA ALA A 67 -6.60 -21.42 5.10
C ALA A 67 -6.78 -20.16 5.96
N VAL A 68 -5.71 -19.74 6.63
CA VAL A 68 -5.70 -18.52 7.44
C VAL A 68 -4.94 -17.46 6.66
N ILE A 69 -5.51 -16.26 6.60
CA ILE A 69 -4.87 -15.09 6.02
C ILE A 69 -4.93 -13.95 7.01
N ALA A 70 -3.83 -13.24 7.18
CA ALA A 70 -3.71 -12.13 8.09
C ALA A 70 -2.93 -10.99 7.44
N GLY A 71 -3.24 -9.77 7.86
CA GLY A 71 -2.53 -8.58 7.46
C GLY A 71 -2.53 -7.57 8.59
N ASP A 72 -1.50 -6.75 8.65
CA ASP A 72 -1.50 -5.61 9.55
C ASP A 72 -2.57 -4.57 9.13
N THR A 73 -2.80 -3.57 9.97
CA THR A 73 -3.81 -2.53 9.71
C THR A 73 -3.22 -1.13 9.55
N ARG A 74 -1.89 -1.01 9.51
CA ARG A 74 -1.22 0.29 9.38
C ARG A 74 -1.16 0.69 7.91
N LEU A 75 -1.45 1.96 7.66
CA LEU A 75 -1.20 2.63 6.40
C LEU A 75 -0.25 3.79 6.69
N SER A 76 0.92 3.78 6.08
CA SER A 76 1.92 4.83 6.21
C SER A 76 2.27 5.44 4.85
N SER A 77 2.87 6.62 4.87
CA SER A 77 3.56 7.22 3.72
C SER A 77 4.78 7.97 4.26
N GLY A 78 5.97 7.64 3.76
CA GLY A 78 7.22 8.08 4.38
C GLY A 78 7.26 7.76 5.89
N TYR A 79 7.45 8.79 6.71
CA TYR A 79 7.49 8.67 8.19
C TYR A 79 6.13 8.93 8.86
N GLU A 80 5.07 9.16 8.09
CA GLU A 80 3.74 9.48 8.61
C GLU A 80 2.83 8.25 8.66
N ILE A 81 1.96 8.18 9.68
CA ILE A 81 0.91 7.16 9.78
C ILE A 81 -0.40 7.81 9.32
N LEU A 82 -0.86 7.42 8.13
CA LEU A 82 -2.12 7.89 7.55
C LEU A 82 -3.33 7.25 8.23
N SER A 83 -3.24 5.95 8.55
CA SER A 83 -4.30 5.23 9.26
C SER A 83 -3.74 4.06 10.07
N ARG A 84 -4.42 3.76 11.17
CA ARG A 84 -4.14 2.59 12.03
C ARG A 84 -5.14 1.45 11.84
N LYS A 85 -6.19 1.66 11.04
CA LYS A 85 -7.34 0.76 10.88
C LYS A 85 -7.67 0.52 9.40
N GLN A 86 -6.65 0.26 8.58
CA GLN A 86 -6.82 -0.03 7.16
C GLN A 86 -6.55 -1.50 6.88
N SER A 87 -7.59 -2.29 6.57
CA SER A 87 -7.43 -3.69 6.20
C SER A 87 -6.64 -3.84 4.89
N LYS A 88 -5.71 -4.81 4.89
CA LYS A 88 -5.01 -5.32 3.69
C LYS A 88 -5.71 -6.53 3.07
N LEU A 89 -6.72 -7.06 3.78
CA LEU A 89 -7.51 -8.21 3.37
C LEU A 89 -8.72 -7.76 2.55
N TYR A 90 -9.01 -8.49 1.49
CA TYR A 90 -10.15 -8.31 0.61
C TYR A 90 -10.80 -9.65 0.29
N LYS A 91 -12.10 -9.78 0.52
CA LYS A 91 -12.85 -11.00 0.22
C LYS A 91 -13.23 -11.01 -1.26
N VAL A 92 -12.70 -11.97 -2.01
CA VAL A 92 -12.99 -12.10 -3.47
C VAL A 92 -14.23 -12.95 -3.68
N THR A 93 -14.29 -14.11 -3.02
CA THR A 93 -15.43 -15.04 -3.06
C THR A 93 -15.79 -15.50 -1.65
N SER A 94 -16.80 -16.35 -1.50
CA SER A 94 -17.20 -16.93 -0.22
C SER A 94 -16.08 -17.76 0.44
N LYS A 95 -15.21 -18.38 -0.38
CA LYS A 95 -14.14 -19.30 0.04
C LYS A 95 -12.72 -18.77 -0.23
N CYS A 96 -12.58 -17.57 -0.77
CA CYS A 96 -11.28 -17.02 -1.19
C CYS A 96 -11.11 -15.56 -0.75
N CYS A 97 -9.95 -15.26 -0.18
CA CYS A 97 -9.55 -13.95 0.29
C CYS A 97 -8.16 -13.60 -0.27
N LEU A 98 -8.03 -12.35 -0.71
CA LEU A 98 -6.80 -11.75 -1.19
C LEU A 98 -6.23 -10.86 -0.08
N ALA A 99 -4.94 -10.97 0.18
CA ALA A 99 -4.20 -9.98 0.95
C ALA A 99 -3.16 -9.31 0.05
N SER A 100 -3.07 -7.98 0.15
CA SER A 100 -2.19 -7.19 -0.70
C SER A 100 -1.44 -6.14 0.11
N ALA A 101 -0.12 -6.10 -0.03
CA ALA A 101 0.77 -5.05 0.45
C ALA A 101 1.32 -4.20 -0.72
N GLY A 102 1.99 -3.09 -0.41
CA GLY A 102 2.56 -2.17 -1.41
C GLY A 102 1.79 -0.86 -1.55
N CYS A 103 1.65 -0.37 -2.78
CA CYS A 103 0.96 0.88 -3.11
C CYS A 103 -0.55 0.75 -2.92
N ARG A 104 -1.12 1.55 -2.02
CA ARG A 104 -2.54 1.42 -1.65
C ARG A 104 -3.49 1.72 -2.80
N THR A 105 -3.14 2.68 -3.67
CA THR A 105 -3.96 3.06 -4.82
C THR A 105 -4.05 1.91 -5.82
N ASP A 106 -2.91 1.28 -6.13
CA ASP A 106 -2.84 0.11 -7.02
C ASP A 106 -3.57 -1.09 -6.43
N VAL A 107 -3.40 -1.36 -5.13
CA VAL A 107 -4.14 -2.42 -4.43
C VAL A 107 -5.65 -2.20 -4.52
N THR A 108 -6.11 -0.98 -4.30
CA THR A 108 -7.55 -0.65 -4.37
C THR A 108 -8.08 -0.82 -5.79
N GLN A 109 -7.32 -0.38 -6.80
CA GLN A 109 -7.70 -0.56 -8.20
C GLN A 109 -7.73 -2.05 -8.60
N LEU A 110 -6.75 -2.83 -8.16
CA LEU A 110 -6.69 -4.28 -8.40
C LEU A 110 -7.91 -4.98 -7.79
N GLN A 111 -8.28 -4.63 -6.56
CA GLN A 111 -9.47 -5.18 -5.89
C GLN A 111 -10.76 -4.92 -6.69
N HIS A 112 -10.96 -3.69 -7.18
CA HIS A 112 -12.11 -3.36 -8.03
C HIS A 112 -12.10 -4.13 -9.36
N MET A 113 -10.94 -4.30 -9.98
CA MET A 113 -10.81 -5.10 -11.21
C MET A 113 -11.15 -6.57 -10.99
N LEU A 114 -10.70 -7.16 -9.87
CA LEU A 114 -11.00 -8.54 -9.54
C LEU A 114 -12.48 -8.73 -9.21
N ASP A 115 -13.08 -7.79 -8.48
CA ASP A 115 -14.52 -7.80 -8.16
C ASP A 115 -15.37 -7.75 -9.44
N PHE A 116 -15.01 -6.86 -10.37
CA PHE A 116 -15.68 -6.78 -11.68
C PHE A 116 -15.58 -8.10 -12.44
N LYS A 117 -14.37 -8.68 -12.56
CA LYS A 117 -14.18 -9.95 -13.27
C LYS A 117 -14.91 -11.12 -12.59
N ASN A 118 -14.91 -11.16 -11.26
CA ASN A 118 -15.62 -12.18 -10.49
C ASN A 118 -17.14 -12.11 -10.73
N LYS A 119 -17.71 -10.89 -10.72
CA LYS A 119 -19.13 -10.67 -11.04
C LYS A 119 -19.48 -11.09 -12.47
N MET A 120 -18.59 -10.80 -13.43
CA MET A 120 -18.81 -11.21 -14.82
C MET A 120 -18.77 -12.73 -14.98
N TYR A 121 -17.80 -13.39 -14.35
CA TYR A 121 -17.77 -14.84 -14.31
C TYR A 121 -19.04 -15.45 -13.70
N ALA A 122 -19.51 -14.89 -12.57
CA ALA A 122 -20.73 -15.36 -11.93
C ALA A 122 -21.97 -15.20 -12.81
N HIS A 123 -22.04 -14.11 -13.58
CA HIS A 123 -23.13 -13.88 -14.54
C HIS A 123 -23.08 -14.88 -15.72
N ASP A 124 -21.91 -15.12 -16.29
CA ASP A 124 -21.77 -15.93 -17.50
C ASP A 124 -21.82 -17.43 -17.22
N CYS A 125 -21.27 -17.88 -16.09
CA CYS A 125 -21.20 -19.30 -15.71
C CYS A 125 -22.27 -19.73 -14.70
N ALA A 126 -23.07 -18.80 -14.16
CA ALA A 126 -24.06 -19.04 -13.10
C ALA A 126 -23.48 -19.79 -11.87
N LYS A 127 -22.17 -19.64 -11.63
CA LYS A 127 -21.41 -20.33 -10.57
C LYS A 127 -20.39 -19.38 -9.97
N GLU A 128 -20.12 -19.52 -8.68
CA GLU A 128 -19.04 -18.80 -8.01
C GLU A 128 -17.66 -19.31 -8.45
N MET A 129 -16.71 -18.39 -8.64
CA MET A 129 -15.37 -18.73 -9.12
C MET A 129 -14.60 -19.57 -8.10
N PRO A 130 -14.08 -20.76 -8.47
CA PRO A 130 -13.26 -21.55 -7.56
C PRO A 130 -11.90 -20.88 -7.31
N THR A 131 -11.31 -21.16 -6.15
CA THR A 131 -10.06 -20.53 -5.68
C THR A 131 -8.92 -20.64 -6.69
N GLN A 132 -8.80 -21.78 -7.38
CA GLN A 132 -7.79 -21.99 -8.44
C GLN A 132 -8.00 -21.05 -9.64
N SER A 133 -9.25 -20.84 -10.06
CA SER A 133 -9.58 -19.92 -11.14
C SER A 133 -9.35 -18.47 -10.74
N VAL A 134 -9.63 -18.10 -9.49
CA VAL A 134 -9.27 -16.77 -8.95
C VAL A 134 -7.75 -16.59 -9.01
N ALA A 135 -6.98 -17.64 -8.68
CA ALA A 135 -5.53 -17.57 -8.70
C ALA A 135 -4.98 -17.29 -10.11
N GLN A 136 -5.51 -17.98 -11.11
CA GLN A 136 -5.14 -17.77 -12.52
C GLN A 136 -5.63 -16.41 -13.06
N MET A 137 -6.83 -15.99 -12.66
CA MET A 137 -7.37 -14.67 -13.01
C MET A 137 -6.48 -13.54 -12.46
N LEU A 138 -5.99 -13.67 -11.23
CA LEU A 138 -5.07 -12.70 -10.63
C LEU A 138 -3.75 -12.64 -11.40
N SER A 139 -3.14 -13.79 -11.70
CA SER A 139 -1.91 -13.89 -12.49
C SER A 139 -2.01 -13.15 -13.83
N THR A 140 -3.05 -13.45 -14.61
CA THR A 140 -3.29 -12.81 -15.91
C THR A 140 -3.60 -11.31 -15.80
N THR A 141 -4.26 -10.88 -14.71
CA THR A 141 -4.56 -9.46 -14.46
C THR A 141 -3.30 -8.66 -14.16
N LEU A 142 -2.39 -9.22 -13.35
CA LEU A 142 -1.09 -8.60 -13.05
C LEU A 142 -0.22 -8.54 -14.31
N TYR A 143 -0.17 -9.63 -15.08
CA TYR A 143 0.64 -9.70 -16.30
C TYR A 143 0.15 -8.75 -17.40
N TYR A 144 -1.16 -8.50 -17.48
CA TYR A 144 -1.74 -7.54 -18.44
C TYR A 144 -1.13 -6.13 -18.29
N LYS A 145 -0.66 -5.77 -17.09
CA LYS A 145 -0.01 -4.50 -16.79
C LYS A 145 1.52 -4.59 -16.79
N ARG A 146 2.14 -5.57 -17.46
CA ARG A 146 3.59 -5.83 -17.45
C ARG A 146 4.51 -4.60 -17.64
N PHE A 147 4.10 -3.63 -18.47
CA PHE A 147 4.89 -2.42 -18.79
C PHE A 147 4.60 -1.22 -17.89
N PHE A 148 3.57 -1.31 -17.05
CA PHE A 148 3.25 -0.35 -15.99
C PHE A 148 2.54 -1.12 -14.86
N PRO A 149 3.29 -1.93 -14.10
CA PRO A 149 2.73 -2.97 -13.23
C PRO A 149 2.05 -2.38 -12.01
N TYR A 150 1.10 -3.13 -11.45
CA TYR A 150 0.61 -2.82 -10.11
C TYR A 150 1.75 -2.97 -9.11
N TYR A 151 2.03 -1.93 -8.33
CA TYR A 151 2.96 -2.04 -7.22
C TYR A 151 2.27 -2.66 -6.01
N ALA A 152 1.86 -3.93 -6.18
CA ALA A 152 1.11 -4.70 -5.20
C ALA A 152 1.69 -6.10 -5.07
N PHE A 153 2.03 -6.49 -3.84
CA PHE A 153 2.48 -7.83 -3.52
C PHE A 153 1.34 -8.62 -2.90
N ASN A 154 0.96 -9.71 -3.56
CA ASN A 154 -0.30 -10.39 -3.32
C ASN A 154 -0.09 -11.79 -2.75
N VAL A 155 -0.92 -12.15 -1.79
CA VAL A 155 -1.08 -13.53 -1.31
C VAL A 155 -2.57 -13.84 -1.35
N LEU A 156 -2.93 -14.91 -2.06
CA LEU A 156 -4.30 -15.39 -2.14
C LEU A 156 -4.42 -16.62 -1.25
N ALA A 157 -5.46 -16.67 -0.42
CA ALA A 157 -5.75 -17.83 0.41
C ALA A 157 -7.22 -18.21 0.31
N GLY A 158 -7.49 -19.50 0.29
CA GLY A 158 -8.85 -19.99 0.24
C GLY A 158 -8.92 -21.50 0.40
N VAL A 159 -10.11 -22.04 0.16
CA VAL A 159 -10.36 -23.48 0.11
C VAL A 159 -10.68 -23.86 -1.32
N ASP A 160 -10.07 -24.92 -1.83
CA ASP A 160 -10.34 -25.45 -3.17
C ASP A 160 -11.67 -26.23 -3.24
N GLU A 161 -11.98 -26.78 -4.42
CA GLU A 161 -13.23 -27.53 -4.61
C GLU A 161 -13.24 -28.88 -3.88
N GLU A 162 -12.06 -29.43 -3.58
CA GLU A 162 -11.88 -30.66 -2.81
C GLU A 162 -11.98 -30.42 -1.30
N GLY A 163 -12.11 -29.15 -0.89
CA GLY A 163 -12.20 -28.77 0.52
C GLY A 163 -10.85 -28.64 1.20
N VAL A 164 -9.75 -28.62 0.45
CA VAL A 164 -8.39 -28.47 0.97
C VAL A 164 -7.98 -26.99 0.94
N GLY A 165 -7.31 -26.54 2.00
CA GLY A 165 -6.74 -25.20 2.04
C GLY A 165 -5.71 -24.99 0.92
N ALA A 166 -5.66 -23.77 0.38
CA ALA A 166 -4.71 -23.37 -0.64
C ALA A 166 -4.22 -21.96 -0.37
N VAL A 167 -2.90 -21.78 -0.48
CA VAL A 167 -2.25 -20.47 -0.50
C VAL A 167 -1.50 -20.33 -1.82
N TYR A 168 -1.65 -19.17 -2.45
CA TYR A 168 -0.93 -18.80 -3.66
C TYR A 168 -0.14 -17.52 -3.42
N SER A 169 1.17 -17.58 -3.68
CA SER A 169 2.09 -16.46 -3.57
C SER A 169 2.37 -15.87 -4.95
N TYR A 170 2.40 -14.55 -5.07
CA TYR A 170 2.59 -13.85 -6.35
C TYR A 170 3.84 -12.99 -6.34
N ASP A 171 4.48 -12.85 -7.51
CA ASP A 171 5.38 -11.74 -7.79
C ASP A 171 4.62 -10.48 -8.26
N ALA A 172 5.35 -9.39 -8.54
CA ALA A 172 4.77 -8.12 -8.99
C ALA A 172 4.18 -8.16 -10.42
N ILE A 173 4.39 -9.25 -11.16
CA ILE A 173 4.09 -9.36 -12.60
C ILE A 173 3.08 -10.49 -12.89
N GLY A 174 2.72 -11.29 -11.88
CA GLY A 174 1.70 -12.33 -11.97
C GLY A 174 2.22 -13.75 -12.04
N SER A 175 3.53 -13.99 -11.91
CA SER A 175 4.02 -15.35 -11.64
C SER A 175 3.55 -15.79 -10.26
N PHE A 176 3.11 -17.05 -10.13
CA PHE A 176 2.60 -17.56 -8.87
C PHE A 176 2.86 -19.05 -8.68
N GLU A 177 2.87 -19.46 -7.42
CA GLU A 177 2.99 -20.86 -7.01
C GLU A 177 2.03 -21.17 -5.86
N ARG A 178 1.60 -22.43 -5.73
CA ARG A 178 0.85 -22.93 -4.58
C ARG A 178 1.83 -23.31 -3.48
N THR A 179 1.70 -22.72 -2.30
CA THR A 179 2.58 -22.95 -1.15
C THR A 179 1.77 -23.30 0.10
N GLN A 180 2.43 -23.86 1.11
CA GLN A 180 1.79 -24.12 2.42
C GLN A 180 1.70 -22.85 3.28
N TYR A 181 2.60 -21.90 3.03
CA TYR A 181 2.62 -20.60 3.69
C TYR A 181 3.27 -19.57 2.78
N SER A 182 2.90 -18.31 2.94
CA SER A 182 3.56 -17.18 2.28
C SER A 182 3.45 -15.93 3.15
N ALA A 183 4.45 -15.07 3.07
CA ALA A 183 4.47 -13.76 3.69
C ALA A 183 5.03 -12.73 2.71
N THR A 184 4.41 -11.55 2.64
CA THR A 184 4.86 -10.46 1.77
C THR A 184 4.55 -9.09 2.38
N GLY A 185 5.25 -8.04 1.95
CA GLY A 185 5.18 -6.69 2.51
C GLY A 185 5.85 -5.66 1.61
#